data_AF-A0A6C0CX85-F1
#
_entry.id   AF-A0A6C0CX85-F1
#
_cell.length_a   1.000
_cell.length_b   1.000
_cell.length_c   1.000
_cell.angle_alpha   90.00
_cell.angle_beta   90.00
_cell.angle_gamma   90.00
#
_symmetry.space_group_name_H-M   'P 1'
#
loop_
_entity.id
_entity.type
_entity.pdbx_description
1 polymer ?
#
loop_
_entity_poly.entity_id
_entity_poly.type
_entity_poly.pdbx_seq_one_letter_code
_entity_poly.pdbx_strand_id
1 'polypeptide(L)'
;MYELKMNVADRDNYLNQIEQQIKMKRRLLLEKRKYLEENVKENHFLENVRNDYQKYHDFILKQKQDQIKSMQFLNQYIDDLMVSGKLTENDIVNSKKEKQEIMGELDKIKKDLDGLMKN
;
A
#
# COMPACT_ATOMS: atom_id res chain seq x y z
N MET A 1 -0.11 71.55 -5.88
CA MET A 1 0.39 70.18 -6.05
C MET A 1 1.81 70.14 -5.48
N TYR A 2 2.03 69.47 -4.34
CA TYR A 2 3.37 69.29 -3.81
C TYR A 2 3.90 67.95 -4.32
N GLU A 3 4.79 67.98 -5.30
CA GLU A 3 5.68 66.85 -5.52
C GLU A 3 6.65 66.79 -4.35
N LEU A 4 6.48 65.79 -3.48
CA LEU A 4 7.49 65.40 -2.50
C LEU A 4 8.74 64.96 -3.28
N LYS A 5 9.62 65.91 -3.60
CA LYS A 5 10.98 65.62 -4.09
C LYS A 5 11.76 65.03 -2.94
N MET A 6 11.68 63.71 -2.83
CA MET A 6 12.50 62.89 -1.95
C MET A 6 13.98 63.26 -2.17
N ASN A 7 14.69 63.57 -1.08
CA ASN A 7 16.12 63.92 -1.13
C ASN A 7 16.89 62.74 -1.73
N VAL A 8 18.01 63.01 -2.40
CA VAL A 8 18.86 61.99 -3.02
C VAL A 8 19.28 60.93 -2.00
N ALA A 9 19.64 61.35 -0.77
CA ALA A 9 19.98 60.43 0.32
C ALA A 9 18.82 59.49 0.71
N ASP A 10 17.58 60.01 0.74
CA ASP A 10 16.40 59.19 1.03
C ASP A 10 16.12 58.18 -0.10
N ARG A 11 16.37 58.58 -1.36
CA ARG A 11 16.25 57.70 -2.53
C ARG A 11 17.27 56.59 -2.52
N ASP A 12 18.52 56.90 -2.18
CA ASP A 12 19.57 55.89 -2.06
C ASP A 12 19.28 54.92 -0.91
N ASN A 13 18.79 55.40 0.23
CA ASN A 13 18.37 54.54 1.32
C ASN A 13 17.22 53.61 0.94
N TYR A 14 16.21 54.13 0.23
CA TYR A 14 15.07 53.33 -0.24
C TYR A 14 15.49 52.29 -1.28
N LEU A 15 16.37 52.65 -2.22
CA LEU A 15 16.94 51.71 -3.18
C LEU A 15 17.74 50.59 -2.49
N ASN A 16 18.56 50.94 -1.50
CA ASN A 16 19.28 49.96 -0.68
C ASN A 16 18.33 48.99 0.04
N GLN A 17 17.22 49.49 0.60
CA GLN A 17 16.20 48.64 1.23
C GLN A 17 15.56 47.70 0.21
N ILE A 18 15.20 48.20 -0.98
CA ILE A 18 14.65 47.36 -2.05
C ILE A 18 15.64 46.27 -2.46
N GLU A 19 16.92 46.60 -2.64
CA GLU A 19 17.95 45.62 -2.99
C GLU A 19 18.09 44.54 -1.92
N GLN A 20 18.08 44.92 -0.65
CA GLN A 20 18.13 43.96 0.46
C GLN A 20 16.91 43.04 0.45
N GLN A 21 15.70 43.58 0.25
CA GLN A 21 14.48 42.79 0.14
C GLN A 21 14.50 41.84 -1.06
N ILE A 22 15.03 42.28 -2.21
CA ILE A 22 15.22 41.42 -3.39
C ILE A 22 16.18 40.28 -3.07
N LYS A 23 17.31 40.57 -2.41
CA LYS A 23 18.30 39.55 -2.00
C LYS A 23 17.67 38.54 -1.03
N MET A 24 16.91 38.99 -0.04
CA MET A 24 16.21 38.13 0.91
C MET A 24 15.17 37.24 0.22
N LYS A 25 14.35 37.80 -0.68
CA LYS A 25 13.35 37.03 -1.43
C LYS A 25 14.00 35.98 -2.33
N ARG A 26 15.11 36.32 -3.00
CA ARG A 26 15.87 35.35 -3.81
C ARG A 26 16.39 34.19 -2.96
N ARG A 27 16.93 34.48 -1.78
CA ARG A 27 17.38 33.44 -0.85
C ARG A 27 16.25 32.53 -0.41
N LEU A 28 15.11 33.11 -0.01
CA LEU A 28 13.92 32.36 0.39
C LEU A 28 13.41 31.45 -0.74
N LEU A 29 13.41 31.92 -1.98
CA LEU A 29 13.00 31.10 -3.13
C LEU A 29 13.92 29.89 -3.34
N LEU A 30 15.24 30.07 -3.18
CA LEU A 30 16.20 28.98 -3.28
C LEU A 30 16.02 27.96 -2.15
N GLU A 31 15.78 28.40 -0.93
CA GLU A 31 15.50 27.54 0.22
C GLU A 31 14.20 26.75 0.04
N LYS A 32 13.12 27.42 -0.42
CA LYS A 32 11.86 26.75 -0.74
C LYS A 32 12.02 25.71 -1.85
N ARG A 33 12.84 26.00 -2.87
CA ARG A 33 13.09 25.03 -3.94
C ARG A 33 13.78 23.77 -3.40
N LYS A 34 14.81 23.92 -2.57
CA LYS A 34 15.49 22.79 -1.92
C LYS A 34 14.52 21.96 -1.08
N TYR A 35 13.71 22.63 -0.27
CA TYR A 35 12.69 21.97 0.56
C TYR A 35 11.68 21.19 -0.28
N LEU A 36 11.22 21.76 -1.40
CA LEU A 36 10.34 21.04 -2.34
C LEU A 36 11.02 19.84 -2.98
N GLU A 37 12.29 19.97 -3.38
CA GLU A 37 13.07 18.86 -3.94
C GLU A 37 13.24 17.71 -2.93
N GLU A 38 13.44 18.02 -1.65
CA GLU A 38 13.50 17.03 -0.57
C GLU A 38 12.15 16.34 -0.36
N ASN A 39 11.06 17.11 -0.24
CA ASN A 39 9.71 16.56 -0.08
C ASN A 39 9.29 15.67 -1.26
N VAL A 40 9.69 16.03 -2.49
CA VAL A 40 9.40 15.19 -3.67
C VAL A 40 10.11 13.85 -3.57
N LYS A 41 11.36 13.81 -3.07
CA LYS A 41 12.08 12.55 -2.85
C LYS A 41 11.41 11.70 -1.78
N GLU A 42 10.99 12.32 -0.67
CA GLU A 42 10.26 11.62 0.39
C GLU A 42 8.93 11.07 -0.12
N ASN A 43 8.19 11.85 -0.89
CA ASN A 43 6.94 11.40 -1.51
C ASN A 43 7.16 10.22 -2.45
N HIS A 44 8.20 10.26 -3.28
CA HIS A 44 8.55 9.13 -4.14
C HIS A 44 8.94 7.88 -3.34
N PHE A 45 9.65 8.05 -2.23
CA PHE A 45 9.97 6.94 -1.34
C PHE A 45 8.70 6.33 -0.72
N LEU A 46 7.80 7.16 -0.19
CA LEU A 46 6.52 6.70 0.38
C LEU A 46 5.63 6.02 -0.67
N GLU A 47 5.63 6.52 -1.91
CA GLU A 47 4.93 5.90 -3.04
C GLU A 47 5.47 4.50 -3.32
N ASN A 48 6.80 4.33 -3.35
CA ASN A 48 7.42 3.02 -3.52
C ASN A 48 7.04 2.06 -2.38
N VAL A 49 7.10 2.53 -1.13
CA VAL A 49 6.69 1.74 0.04
C VAL A 49 5.23 1.31 -0.09
N ARG A 50 4.32 2.22 -0.45
CA ARG A 50 2.89 1.89 -0.67
C ARG A 50 2.73 0.82 -1.75
N ASN A 51 3.47 0.95 -2.86
CA ASN A 51 3.42 0.00 -3.97
C ASN A 51 3.94 -1.39 -3.56
N ASP A 52 4.97 -1.46 -2.72
CA ASP A 52 5.45 -2.72 -2.16
C ASP A 52 4.38 -3.38 -1.28
N TYR A 53 3.75 -2.61 -0.38
CA TYR A 53 2.64 -3.11 0.44
C TYR A 53 1.48 -3.65 -0.41
N GLN A 54 1.10 -2.93 -1.47
CA GLN A 54 0.06 -3.39 -2.40
C GLN A 54 0.46 -4.72 -3.06
N LYS A 55 1.69 -4.82 -3.55
CA LYS A 55 2.19 -6.04 -4.18
C LYS A 55 2.17 -7.24 -3.23
N TYR A 56 2.56 -7.05 -1.97
CA TYR A 56 2.49 -8.11 -0.96
C TYR A 56 1.05 -8.48 -0.62
N HIS A 57 0.16 -7.51 -0.50
CA HIS A 57 -1.28 -7.75 -0.28
C HIS A 57 -1.88 -8.58 -1.42
N ASP A 58 -1.66 -8.18 -2.67
CA ASP A 58 -2.12 -8.90 -3.87
C ASP A 58 -1.56 -10.34 -3.91
N PHE A 59 -0.28 -10.51 -3.56
CA PHE A 59 0.36 -11.82 -3.49
C PHE A 59 -0.30 -12.72 -2.44
N ILE A 60 -0.56 -12.19 -1.24
CA ILE A 60 -1.22 -12.93 -0.16
C ILE A 60 -2.66 -13.31 -0.55
N LEU A 61 -3.41 -12.39 -1.16
CA LEU A 61 -4.74 -12.67 -1.69
C LEU A 61 -4.72 -13.84 -2.68
N LYS A 62 -3.81 -13.79 -3.65
CA LYS A 62 -3.65 -14.86 -4.64
C LYS A 62 -3.28 -16.18 -3.98
N GLN A 63 -2.34 -16.18 -3.05
CA GLN A 63 -1.92 -17.38 -2.34
C GLN A 63 -3.08 -18.04 -1.58
N LYS A 64 -3.91 -17.24 -0.88
CA LYS A 64 -5.10 -17.76 -0.18
C LYS A 64 -6.15 -18.31 -1.16
N GLN A 65 -6.36 -17.65 -2.29
CA GLN A 65 -7.25 -18.18 -3.33
C GLN A 65 -6.75 -19.52 -3.90
N ASP A 66 -5.45 -19.66 -4.14
CA ASP A 66 -4.85 -20.89 -4.64
C ASP A 66 -4.86 -22.02 -3.58
N GLN A 67 -4.74 -21.68 -2.29
CA GLN A 67 -4.96 -22.61 -1.19
C GLN A 67 -6.40 -23.14 -1.17
N ILE A 68 -7.40 -22.26 -1.35
CA ILE A 68 -8.82 -22.68 -1.43
C ILE A 68 -9.03 -23.68 -2.57
N LYS A 69 -8.49 -23.40 -3.77
CA LYS A 69 -8.60 -24.32 -4.92
C LYS A 69 -7.97 -25.67 -4.63
N SER A 70 -6.76 -25.67 -4.05
CA SER A 70 -6.04 -26.90 -3.69
C SER A 70 -6.83 -27.74 -2.68
N MET A 71 -7.41 -27.10 -1.66
CA MET A 71 -8.23 -27.78 -0.65
C MET A 71 -9.54 -28.32 -1.23
N GLN A 72 -10.16 -27.61 -2.17
CA GLN A 72 -11.34 -28.10 -2.89
C GLN A 72 -11.01 -29.33 -3.75
N PHE A 73 -9.84 -29.33 -4.40
CA PHE A 73 -9.37 -30.47 -5.18
C PHE A 73 -9.13 -31.70 -4.29
N LEU A 74 -8.47 -31.52 -3.13
CA LEU A 74 -8.30 -32.59 -2.14
C LEU A 74 -9.63 -33.16 -1.66
N ASN A 75 -10.59 -32.29 -1.36
CA ASN A 75 -11.93 -32.70 -0.94
C ASN A 75 -12.66 -33.51 -2.01
N GLN A 76 -12.58 -33.10 -3.28
CA GLN A 76 -13.15 -33.85 -4.40
C GLN A 76 -12.47 -35.21 -4.59
N TYR A 77 -11.15 -35.27 -4.46
CA TYR A 77 -10.40 -36.52 -4.55
C TYR A 77 -10.83 -37.53 -3.47
N ILE A 78 -11.06 -37.06 -2.24
CA ILE A 78 -11.58 -37.91 -1.15
C ILE A 78 -12.99 -38.42 -1.49
N ASP A 79 -13.85 -37.56 -2.05
CA ASP A 79 -15.19 -37.95 -2.49
C ASP A 79 -15.14 -39.03 -3.58
N ASP A 80 -14.28 -38.87 -4.57
CA ASP A 80 -14.09 -39.85 -5.65
C ASP A 80 -13.58 -41.20 -5.11
N LEU A 81 -12.64 -41.18 -4.16
CA LEU A 81 -12.15 -42.41 -3.52
C LEU A 81 -13.26 -43.15 -2.77
N MET A 82 -14.10 -42.44 -2.01
CA MET A 82 -15.24 -43.03 -1.29
C MET A 82 -16.27 -43.65 -2.24
N VAL A 83 -16.57 -42.99 -3.37
CA VAL A 83 -17.55 -43.48 -4.35
C VAL A 83 -17.00 -44.66 -5.17
N SER A 84 -15.69 -44.71 -5.42
CA SER A 84 -15.06 -45.76 -6.24
C SER A 84 -15.10 -47.17 -5.63
N GLY A 85 -15.60 -47.33 -4.39
CA GLY A 85 -15.74 -48.63 -3.72
C GLY A 85 -14.41 -49.29 -3.33
N LYS A 86 -13.30 -48.56 -3.42
CA LYS A 86 -11.95 -49.05 -3.11
C LYS A 86 -11.59 -49.00 -1.62
N LEU A 87 -12.50 -48.49 -0.78
CA LEU A 87 -12.26 -48.23 0.64
C LEU A 87 -13.04 -49.22 1.52
N THR A 88 -12.43 -49.63 2.63
CA THR A 88 -13.12 -50.39 3.68
C THR A 88 -14.04 -49.46 4.50
N GLU A 89 -14.95 -50.02 5.32
CA GLU A 89 -15.80 -49.21 6.21
C GLU A 89 -14.98 -48.29 7.14
N ASN A 90 -13.84 -48.78 7.65
CA ASN A 90 -12.95 -47.99 8.49
C ASN A 90 -12.29 -46.84 7.69
N ASP A 91 -11.88 -47.10 6.45
CA ASP A 91 -11.33 -46.07 5.58
C ASP A 91 -12.36 -44.98 5.28
N ILE A 92 -13.63 -45.35 5.05
CA ILE A 92 -14.72 -44.39 4.85
C ILE A 92 -14.92 -43.50 6.08
N VAL A 93 -14.85 -44.07 7.29
CA VAL A 93 -14.96 -43.29 8.53
C VAL A 93 -13.79 -42.31 8.66
N ASN A 94 -12.57 -42.75 8.36
CA ASN A 94 -11.38 -41.90 8.39
C ASN A 94 -11.45 -40.78 7.33
N SER A 95 -11.82 -41.10 6.08
CA SER A 95 -12.00 -40.13 5.01
C SER A 95 -13.05 -39.07 5.34
N LYS A 96 -14.14 -39.43 6.02
CA LYS A 96 -15.13 -38.45 6.51
C LYS A 96 -14.54 -37.49 7.54
N LYS A 97 -13.66 -37.97 8.42
CA LYS A 97 -12.98 -37.14 9.42
C LYS A 97 -12.00 -36.17 8.74
N GLU A 98 -11.16 -36.66 7.83
CA GLU A 98 -10.24 -35.83 7.04
C GLU A 98 -10.99 -34.75 6.26
N LYS A 99 -12.13 -35.10 5.66
CA LYS A 99 -13.01 -34.14 4.98
C LYS A 99 -13.52 -33.05 5.92
N GLN A 100 -13.95 -33.39 7.13
CA GLN A 100 -14.39 -32.39 8.12
C GLN A 100 -13.25 -31.45 8.51
N GLU A 101 -12.03 -31.96 8.68
CA GLU A 101 -10.84 -31.15 8.96
C GLU A 101 -10.53 -30.19 7.79
N ILE A 102 -10.56 -30.69 6.54
CA ILE A 102 -10.38 -29.88 5.33
C ILE A 102 -11.43 -28.77 5.23
N MET A 103 -12.69 -29.07 5.49
CA MET A 103 -13.77 -28.08 5.48
C MET A 103 -13.58 -27.01 6.56
N GLY A 104 -13.17 -27.41 7.77
CA GLY A 104 -12.87 -26.48 8.85
C GLY A 104 -11.74 -25.51 8.51
N GLU A 105 -10.66 -26.02 7.90
CA GLU A 105 -9.55 -25.17 7.45
C GLU A 105 -9.94 -24.28 6.26
N LEU A 106 -10.75 -24.77 5.31
CA LEU A 106 -11.30 -23.96 4.22
C LEU A 106 -12.08 -22.75 4.73
N ASP A 107 -12.91 -22.94 5.76
CA ASP A 107 -13.70 -21.85 6.33
C ASP A 107 -12.83 -20.80 7.04
N LYS A 108 -11.72 -21.22 7.67
CA LYS A 108 -10.74 -20.29 8.24
C LYS A 108 -10.06 -19.47 7.13
N ILE A 109 -9.58 -20.12 6.08
CA ILE A 109 -8.90 -19.43 4.96
C ILE A 109 -9.84 -18.44 4.27
N LYS A 110 -11.11 -18.81 4.07
CA LYS A 110 -12.12 -17.90 3.50
C LYS A 110 -12.38 -16.68 4.38
N LYS A 111 -12.52 -16.87 5.70
CA LYS A 111 -12.69 -15.75 6.64
C LYS A 111 -11.50 -14.80 6.62
N ASP A 112 -10.28 -15.33 6.57
CA ASP A 112 -9.08 -14.51 6.45
C ASP A 112 -9.07 -13.73 5.13
N LEU A 113 -9.43 -14.38 4.02
CA LEU A 113 -9.49 -13.75 2.70
C LEU A 113 -10.53 -12.62 2.69
N ASP A 114 -11.72 -12.85 3.24
CA ASP A 114 -12.75 -11.84 3.38
C ASP A 114 -12.29 -10.65 4.24
N GLY A 115 -11.50 -10.91 5.29
CA GLY A 115 -10.89 -9.88 6.12
C GLY A 115 -9.85 -9.05 5.34
N LEU A 116 -9.06 -9.69 4.47
CA LEU A 116 -8.08 -9.01 3.64
C LEU A 116 -8.70 -8.20 2.50
N MET A 117 -9.87 -8.58 1.99
CA MET A 117 -10.59 -7.87 0.93
C MET A 117 -11.41 -6.66 1.41
N LYS A 118 -11.72 -6.58 2.72
CA LYS A 118 -12.50 -5.48 3.31
C LYS A 118 -11.66 -4.28 3.74
N ASN A 119 -10.34 -4.43 3.80
CA ASN A 119 -9.37 -3.35 4.05
C ASN A 119 -8.81 -2.83 2.73
#